data_AF-A0A2D4ZVL8-F1
#
_entry.id   AF-A0A2D4ZVL8-F1
#
_cell.length_a   1.000
_cell.length_b   1.000
_cell.length_c   1.000
_cell.angle_alpha   90.00
_cell.angle_beta   90.00
_cell.angle_gamma   90.00
#
_symmetry.space_group_name_H-M   'P 1'
#
loop_
_entity.id
_entity.type
_entity.pdbx_description
1 polymer ?
#
loop_
_entity_poly.entity_id
_entity_poly.type
_entity_poly.pdbx_seq_one_letter_code
_entity_poly.pdbx_strand_id
1 'polypeptide(L)'
;FPELTEKNMSFDDLLDLCEEKLKDHVIYARVLHDIELLENKYKVMDLSNPMMDDKDKMFIDKFVENEPLNYLPSQFVEMYQQDQLGGLIRNVDIWIKEVFENLLEDK
;
A
#
# COMPACT_ATOMS: atom_id res chain seq x y z
N PHE A 1 5.08 -2.55 -16.93
CA PHE A 1 4.43 -1.25 -16.76
C PHE A 1 5.45 -0.18 -16.38
N PRO A 2 6.36 0.21 -17.29
CA PRO A 2 7.20 1.41 -17.09
C PRO A 2 6.38 2.68 -16.84
N GLU A 3 5.17 2.74 -17.41
CA GLU A 3 4.28 3.90 -17.38
C GLU A 3 3.86 4.30 -15.96
N LEU A 4 3.78 3.33 -15.05
CA LEU A 4 3.46 3.55 -13.63
C LEU A 4 4.54 4.37 -12.90
N THR A 5 5.77 4.41 -13.42
CA THR A 5 6.87 5.20 -12.85
C THR A 5 6.98 6.58 -13.50
N GLU A 6 6.40 6.76 -14.70
CA GLU A 6 6.53 7.97 -15.51
C GLU A 6 5.40 8.97 -15.26
N LYS A 7 4.19 8.49 -14.95
CA LYS A 7 3.02 9.34 -14.72
C LYS A 7 2.18 8.85 -13.55
N ASN A 8 1.57 9.80 -12.83
CA ASN A 8 0.44 9.49 -11.97
C ASN A 8 -0.74 9.08 -12.85
N MET A 9 -1.32 7.93 -12.56
CA MET A 9 -2.41 7.35 -13.33
C MET A 9 -3.43 6.73 -12.38
N SER A 10 -4.71 6.98 -12.67
CA SER A 10 -5.82 6.34 -11.96
C SER A 10 -5.95 4.88 -12.36
N PHE A 11 -6.81 4.15 -11.66
CA PHE A 11 -7.16 2.78 -12.03
C PHE A 11 -7.81 2.73 -13.42
N ASP A 12 -8.68 3.68 -13.75
CA ASP A 12 -9.32 3.77 -15.06
C ASP A 12 -8.30 4.08 -16.17
N ASP A 13 -7.37 5.03 -15.93
CA ASP A 13 -6.29 5.33 -16.88
C ASP A 13 -5.38 4.11 -17.16
N LEU A 14 -5.26 3.21 -16.17
CA LEU A 14 -4.51 1.96 -16.31
C LEU A 14 -5.25 0.95 -17.19
N LEU A 15 -6.57 0.85 -17.05
CA LEU A 15 -7.40 -0.03 -17.87
C LEU A 15 -7.39 0.44 -19.33
N ASP A 16 -7.59 1.73 -19.58
CA ASP A 16 -7.52 2.33 -20.92
C ASP A 16 -6.17 2.03 -21.59
N LEU A 17 -5.06 2.19 -20.86
CA LEU A 17 -3.73 1.84 -21.35
C LEU A 17 -3.61 0.36 -21.71
N CYS A 18 -4.22 -0.53 -20.92
CA CYS A 18 -4.19 -1.96 -21.20
C CYS A 18 -5.00 -2.33 -22.45
N GLU A 19 -6.11 -1.63 -22.71
CA GLU A 19 -6.90 -1.80 -23.94
C GLU A 19 -6.11 -1.35 -25.17
N GLU A 20 -5.47 -0.18 -25.09
CA GLU A 20 -4.65 0.35 -26.18
C GLU A 20 -3.45 -0.56 -26.52
N LYS A 21 -2.79 -1.11 -25.48
CA LYS A 21 -1.58 -1.94 -25.61
C LYS A 21 -1.86 -3.45 -25.60
N LEU A 22 -3.11 -3.87 -25.81
CA LEU A 22 -3.51 -5.28 -25.76
C LEU A 22 -2.64 -6.19 -26.64
N LYS A 23 -2.21 -5.68 -27.80
CA LYS A 23 -1.41 -6.41 -28.79
C LYS A 23 0.09 -6.41 -28.51
N ASP A 24 0.57 -5.52 -27.64
CA ASP A 24 2.00 -5.33 -27.41
C ASP A 24 2.56 -6.42 -26.49
N HIS A 25 1.82 -6.77 -25.43
CA HIS A 25 2.26 -7.77 -24.48
C HIS A 25 1.09 -8.46 -23.75
N VAL A 26 1.23 -9.77 -23.52
CA VAL A 26 0.20 -10.61 -22.87
C VAL A 26 -0.22 -10.12 -21.47
N ILE A 27 0.64 -9.33 -20.81
CA ILE A 27 0.35 -8.77 -19.49
C ILE A 27 -0.86 -7.83 -19.51
N TYR A 28 -1.03 -7.03 -20.57
CA TYR A 28 -2.15 -6.10 -20.69
C TYR A 28 -3.48 -6.86 -20.82
N ALA A 29 -3.49 -7.94 -21.61
CA ALA A 29 -4.65 -8.84 -21.71
C ALA A 29 -5.00 -9.52 -20.38
N ARG A 30 -3.99 -9.92 -19.59
CA ARG A 30 -4.22 -10.52 -18.27
C ARG A 30 -4.84 -9.53 -17.29
N VAL A 31 -4.39 -8.28 -17.28
CA VAL A 31 -4.98 -7.23 -16.43
C VAL A 31 -6.46 -7.04 -16.76
N LEU A 32 -6.82 -6.96 -18.04
CA LEU A 32 -8.22 -6.83 -18.47
C LEU A 32 -9.08 -8.07 -18.18
N HIS A 33 -8.48 -9.26 -18.17
CA HIS A 33 -9.19 -10.49 -17.79
C HIS A 33 -9.55 -10.51 -16.29
N ASP A 34 -8.68 -9.95 -15.45
CA ASP A 34 -8.80 -10.01 -13.99
C ASP A 34 -9.32 -8.70 -13.36
N ILE A 35 -10.08 -7.89 -14.11
CA ILE A 35 -10.57 -6.56 -13.68
C ILE A 35 -11.32 -6.65 -12.34
N GLU A 36 -12.26 -7.57 -12.20
CA GLU A 36 -13.07 -7.70 -10.97
C GLU A 36 -12.18 -7.98 -9.74
N LEU A 37 -11.15 -8.82 -9.90
CA LEU A 37 -10.20 -9.09 -8.82
C LEU A 37 -9.39 -7.83 -8.47
N LEU A 38 -8.98 -7.07 -9.48
CA LEU A 38 -8.21 -5.84 -9.31
C LEU A 38 -9.03 -4.73 -8.66
N GLU A 39 -10.28 -4.54 -9.06
CA GLU A 39 -11.22 -3.58 -8.44
C GLU A 39 -11.44 -3.89 -6.96
N ASN A 40 -11.67 -5.16 -6.63
CA ASN A 40 -11.83 -5.58 -5.24
C ASN A 40 -10.58 -5.29 -4.41
N LYS A 41 -9.39 -5.61 -4.94
CA LYS A 41 -8.13 -5.31 -4.28
C LYS A 41 -7.90 -3.81 -4.13
N TYR A 42 -8.16 -3.03 -5.18
CA TYR A 42 -8.04 -1.59 -5.17
C TYR A 42 -8.92 -0.98 -4.07
N LYS A 43 -10.18 -1.41 -4.00
CA LYS A 43 -11.14 -0.95 -2.98
C LYS A 43 -10.71 -1.29 -1.55
N VAL A 44 -10.14 -2.48 -1.32
CA VAL A 44 -9.66 -2.90 0.01
C VAL A 44 -8.36 -2.18 0.40
N MET A 45 -7.49 -1.89 -0.58
CA MET A 45 -6.18 -1.26 -0.35
C MET A 45 -6.20 0.27 -0.45
N ASP A 46 -7.35 0.90 -0.69
CA ASP A 46 -7.46 2.35 -0.73
C ASP A 46 -7.36 2.93 0.69
N LEU A 47 -6.12 3.24 1.09
CA LEU A 47 -5.82 3.86 2.38
C LEU A 47 -6.29 5.33 2.45
N SER A 48 -6.61 5.96 1.32
CA SER A 48 -7.11 7.33 1.30
C SER A 48 -8.61 7.40 1.63
N ASN A 49 -9.36 6.36 1.27
CA ASN A 49 -10.76 6.19 1.58
C ASN A 49 -11.05 4.75 2.02
N PRO A 50 -10.57 4.36 3.22
CA PRO A 50 -10.72 3.00 3.70
C PRO A 50 -12.19 2.64 3.89
N MET A 51 -12.52 1.36 3.72
CA MET A 51 -13.87 0.83 3.93
C MET A 51 -14.24 0.79 5.43
N MET A 52 -14.44 1.97 6.02
CA MET A 52 -14.74 2.16 7.44
C MET A 52 -16.06 2.89 7.64
N ASP A 53 -16.86 2.44 8.59
CA ASP A 53 -18.04 3.18 9.02
C ASP A 53 -17.66 4.36 9.92
N ASP A 54 -18.63 5.25 10.21
CA ASP A 54 -18.35 6.44 11.03
C ASP A 54 -17.98 6.09 12.48
N LYS A 55 -18.43 4.93 12.99
CA LYS A 55 -18.10 4.49 14.35
C LYS A 55 -16.66 4.00 14.42
N ASP A 56 -16.21 3.28 13.40
CA ASP A 56 -14.83 2.82 13.25
C ASP A 56 -13.89 4.01 13.19
N LYS A 57 -14.25 5.06 12.42
CA LYS A 57 -13.48 6.30 12.36
C LYS A 57 -13.36 6.96 13.74
N MET A 58 -14.49 7.14 14.43
CA MET A 58 -14.50 7.69 15.79
C MET A 58 -13.69 6.86 16.80
N PHE A 59 -13.67 5.53 16.63
CA PHE A 59 -12.87 4.65 17.47
C PHE A 59 -11.37 4.84 17.21
N ILE A 60 -10.95 4.83 15.93
CA ILE A 60 -9.54 5.03 15.57
C ILE A 60 -9.05 6.40 16.02
N ASP A 61 -9.83 7.47 15.81
CA ASP A 61 -9.45 8.82 16.24
C ASP A 61 -9.19 8.86 17.75
N LYS A 62 -10.10 8.31 18.54
CA LYS A 62 -9.92 8.21 20.01
C LYS A 62 -8.76 7.31 20.39
N PHE A 63 -8.54 6.22 19.67
CA PHE A 63 -7.43 5.30 19.93
C PHE A 63 -6.09 6.02 19.72
N VAL A 64 -5.95 6.74 18.61
CA VAL A 64 -4.75 7.51 18.26
C VAL A 64 -4.50 8.66 19.26
N GLU A 65 -5.55 9.32 19.74
CA GLU A 65 -5.43 10.38 20.77
C GLU A 65 -4.95 9.85 22.13
N ASN A 66 -5.37 8.65 22.51
CA ASN A 66 -5.16 8.13 23.88
C ASN A 66 -3.98 7.18 24.00
N GLU A 67 -3.57 6.49 22.94
CA GLU A 67 -2.47 5.52 22.99
C GLU A 67 -1.10 6.18 22.69
N PRO A 68 -0.07 5.88 23.49
CA PRO A 68 1.30 6.28 23.16
C PRO A 68 1.78 5.55 21.91
N LEU A 69 2.55 6.26 21.08
CA LEU A 69 3.23 5.64 19.94
C LEU A 69 4.27 4.65 20.48
N ASN A 70 4.15 3.39 20.06
CA ASN A 70 5.09 2.35 20.45
C ASN A 70 5.98 1.98 19.26
N TYR A 71 7.25 2.35 19.36
CA TYR A 71 8.24 2.06 18.33
C TYR A 71 8.88 0.70 18.56
N LEU A 72 8.46 -0.31 17.80
CA LEU A 72 8.88 -1.70 17.94
C LEU A 72 9.58 -2.23 16.68
N PRO A 73 10.71 -1.63 16.27
CA PRO A 73 11.38 -1.97 15.01
C PRO A 73 11.80 -3.44 14.93
N SER A 74 12.26 -4.03 16.05
CA SER A 74 12.68 -5.44 16.07
C SER A 74 11.53 -6.40 15.81
N GLN A 75 10.33 -6.12 16.34
CA GLN A 75 9.15 -6.96 16.11
C GLN A 75 8.67 -6.85 14.66
N PHE A 76 8.70 -5.64 14.10
CA PHE A 76 8.38 -5.44 12.69
C PHE A 76 9.32 -6.26 11.79
N VAL A 77 10.63 -6.23 12.06
CA VAL A 77 11.62 -6.96 11.25
C VAL A 77 11.43 -8.48 11.36
N GLU A 78 11.08 -8.98 12.55
CA GLU A 78 10.73 -10.39 12.75
C GLU A 78 9.49 -10.78 11.92
N MET A 79 8.40 -10.00 12.00
CA MET A 79 7.18 -10.24 11.22
C MET A 79 7.44 -10.14 9.71
N TYR A 80 8.23 -9.16 9.28
CA TYR A 80 8.64 -8.98 7.88
C TYR A 80 9.39 -10.21 7.33
N GLN A 81 10.23 -10.84 8.16
CA GLN A 81 10.91 -12.09 7.81
C GLN A 81 9.96 -13.28 7.80
N GLN A 82 9.03 -13.36 8.77
CA GLN A 82 8.01 -14.42 8.83
C GLN A 82 7.11 -14.41 7.60
N ASP A 83 6.72 -13.23 7.13
CA ASP A 83 5.89 -13.04 5.93
C ASP A 83 6.65 -13.29 4.62
N GLN A 84 7.92 -13.68 4.68
CA GLN A 84 8.78 -13.96 3.53
C GLN A 84 8.89 -12.77 2.55
N LEU A 85 8.73 -11.55 3.07
CA LEU A 85 8.86 -10.32 2.28
C LEU A 85 10.33 -9.93 2.04
N GLY A 86 11.26 -10.72 2.62
CA GLY A 86 12.72 -10.57 2.62
C GLY A 86 13.34 -10.27 1.26
N GLY A 87 13.37 -9.00 0.89
CA GLY A 87 13.94 -8.53 -0.37
C GLY A 87 13.16 -7.39 -1.01
N LEU A 88 11.92 -7.14 -0.58
CA LEU A 88 11.11 -6.03 -1.08
C LEU A 88 11.66 -4.67 -0.64
N ILE A 89 12.16 -4.58 0.60
CA ILE A 89 12.72 -3.36 1.18
C ILE A 89 14.19 -3.64 1.50
N ARG A 90 15.07 -2.80 0.98
CA ARG A 90 16.51 -2.90 1.23
C ARG A 90 16.83 -2.34 2.61
N ASN A 91 17.62 -3.07 3.39
CA ASN A 91 18.06 -2.64 4.73
C ASN A 91 16.89 -2.19 5.61
N VAL A 92 15.93 -3.09 5.82
CA VAL A 92 14.66 -2.84 6.53
C VAL A 92 14.86 -2.10 7.85
N ASP A 93 15.86 -2.49 8.64
CA ASP A 93 16.15 -1.85 9.93
C ASP A 93 16.47 -0.36 9.80
N ILE A 94 17.26 0.01 8.78
CA ILE A 94 17.66 1.39 8.50
C ILE A 94 16.45 2.17 7.97
N TRP A 95 15.70 1.57 7.05
CA TRP A 95 14.52 2.19 6.49
C TRP A 95 13.46 2.50 7.56
N ILE A 96 13.19 1.57 8.49
CA ILE A 96 12.24 1.81 9.59
C ILE A 96 12.72 2.99 10.44
N LYS A 97 14.01 3.04 10.75
CA LYS A 97 14.60 4.12 11.54
C LYS A 97 14.42 5.47 10.85
N GLU A 98 14.86 5.60 9.60
CA GLU A 98 14.80 6.88 8.88
C GLU A 98 13.37 7.40 8.67
N VAL A 99 12.40 6.51 8.47
CA VAL A 99 11.01 6.89 8.16
C VAL A 99 10.19 7.18 9.43
N PHE A 100 10.35 6.36 10.48
CA PHE A 100 9.43 6.39 11.62
C PHE A 100 10.05 6.95 12.91
N GLU A 101 11.37 7.00 13.06
CA GLU A 101 12.00 7.51 14.30
C GLU A 101 11.64 8.99 14.54
N ASN A 102 11.62 9.81 13.48
CA ASN A 102 11.26 11.23 13.57
C ASN A 102 9.81 11.45 14.04
N LEU A 103 8.90 10.50 13.81
CA LEU A 103 7.51 10.59 14.24
C LEU A 103 7.35 10.44 15.77
N LEU A 104 8.40 10.01 16.46
CA LEU A 104 8.43 9.91 17.92
C LEU A 104 8.82 11.23 18.58
N GLU A 105 9.52 12.12 17.85
CA GLU A 105 10.05 13.37 18.38
C GLU A 105 9.05 14.54 18.31
N ASP A 106 8.00 14.44 17.49
CA ASP A 106 6.92 15.43 17.35
C ASP A 106 5.82 15.33 18.46
N LYS A 107 6.20 14.93 19.68
CA LYS A 107 5.35 15.01 20.88
C LYS A 107 5.90 15.97 21.93
#